data_AF-A0A561UH08-F1
#
_entry.id   AF-A0A561UH08-F1
#
_cell.length_a   1.000
_cell.length_b   1.000
_cell.length_c   1.000
_cell.angle_alpha   90.00
_cell.angle_beta   90.00
_cell.angle_gamma   90.00
#
_symmetry.space_group_name_H-M   'P 1'
#
loop_
_entity.id
_entity.type
_entity.pdbx_description
1 polymer ?
#
loop_
_entity_poly.entity_id
_entity_poly.type
_entity_poly.pdbx_seq_one_letter_code
_entity_poly.pdbx_strand_id
1 'polypeptide(L)'
;MTEPIGSVDELPGAMNEPSESVDEPSGSVGEPTAEAARRPPRTSRTVLLLVGALLLGPLVGGGIGYGIQAARPATALPPLTPAAPPAYPAGALDPASAAAAAPKPLPIDGDLRKLLLPKPDGAQDWDYAYAESGEWETAGRIAQQHADGADNLAKLLGAGFRRAAAATWQQDGVKYLVELVQYASDSTTSAKALTLAANTAGYTPLPNGLEGGCSAPDQQQPYADNTATYYPGNAVTRRGDVVVRVTAFGDHQVDLATLCGLVQQQWERLG
;
A
#
# COMPACT_ATOMS: atom_id res chain seq x y z
N MET A 1 25.62 -31.67 64.05
CA MET A 1 25.52 -32.21 62.68
C MET A 1 25.71 -31.02 61.75
N THR A 2 26.91 -30.58 61.35
CA THR A 2 28.22 -31.25 61.11
C THR A 2 28.00 -32.37 60.07
N GLU A 3 28.43 -32.29 58.80
CA GLU A 3 29.59 -31.66 58.17
C GLU A 3 29.36 -31.19 56.70
N PRO A 4 30.17 -30.22 56.21
CA PRO A 4 30.50 -29.97 54.80
C PRO A 4 32.01 -30.18 54.50
N ILE A 5 32.40 -30.80 53.37
CA ILE A 5 33.76 -30.77 52.71
C ILE A 5 33.81 -31.82 51.56
N GLY A 6 34.60 -31.71 50.48
CA GLY A 6 35.79 -30.91 50.20
C GLY A 6 35.98 -30.60 48.70
N SER A 7 36.77 -29.56 48.36
CA SER A 7 38.22 -29.60 48.05
C SER A 7 38.49 -30.30 46.72
N VAL A 8 38.84 -29.67 45.59
CA VAL A 8 39.99 -28.78 45.27
C VAL A 8 41.31 -29.14 45.96
N ASP A 9 42.12 -29.91 45.22
CA ASP A 9 43.59 -30.06 45.24
C ASP A 9 43.95 -30.30 43.75
N GLU A 10 44.52 -29.35 43.03
CA GLU A 10 45.94 -28.95 42.95
C GLU A 10 46.83 -29.92 42.13
N LEU A 11 47.57 -29.31 41.19
CA LEU A 11 48.44 -29.87 40.16
C LEU A 11 49.72 -30.52 40.71
N PRO A 12 50.49 -31.21 39.84
CA PRO A 12 51.77 -30.61 39.44
C PRO A 12 51.89 -30.61 37.91
N GLY A 13 52.39 -29.55 37.25
CA GLY A 13 53.81 -29.22 37.16
C GLY A 13 54.53 -30.30 36.32
N ALA A 14 55.17 -30.06 35.18
CA ALA A 14 55.70 -28.83 34.61
C ALA A 14 56.24 -29.11 33.19
N MET A 15 56.55 -28.04 32.46
CA MET A 15 57.67 -27.93 31.50
C MET A 15 57.65 -28.82 30.24
N ASN A 16 57.39 -28.21 29.07
CA ASN A 16 58.52 -27.81 28.23
C ASN A 16 58.11 -26.80 27.14
N GLU A 17 59.03 -25.85 27.01
CA GLU A 17 59.04 -24.60 26.26
C GLU A 17 59.44 -24.79 24.78
N PRO A 18 59.52 -23.71 23.97
CA PRO A 18 59.27 -23.70 22.54
C PRO A 18 60.51 -24.02 21.71
N SER A 19 60.31 -24.53 20.50
CA SER A 19 61.37 -24.56 19.48
C SER A 19 61.39 -23.24 18.73
N GLU A 20 62.30 -22.39 19.18
CA GLU A 20 62.97 -21.36 18.42
C GLU A 20 63.86 -22.02 17.34
N SER A 21 63.79 -21.53 16.10
CA SER A 21 64.90 -21.66 15.15
C SER A 21 65.03 -20.34 14.40
N VAL A 22 65.93 -19.52 14.94
CA VAL A 22 66.56 -18.35 14.33
C VAL A 22 67.61 -18.84 13.34
N ASP A 23 67.62 -18.27 12.14
CA ASP A 23 68.87 -17.92 11.46
C ASP A 23 68.65 -16.61 10.68
N GLU A 24 69.41 -15.59 11.09
CA GLU A 24 69.58 -14.24 10.53
C GLU A 24 70.95 -14.24 9.77
N PRO A 25 71.54 -13.14 9.25
CA PRO A 25 70.99 -11.84 8.82
C PRO A 25 71.64 -11.32 7.48
N SER A 26 71.19 -10.13 7.05
CA SER A 26 72.04 -8.92 6.89
C SER A 26 71.87 -8.18 5.55
N GLY A 27 71.45 -6.91 5.63
CA GLY A 27 71.38 -6.03 4.47
C GLY A 27 70.74 -4.64 4.66
N SER A 28 71.29 -3.82 5.56
CA SER A 28 71.41 -2.35 5.43
C SER A 28 70.20 -1.39 5.65
N VAL A 29 70.17 -0.80 6.86
CA VAL A 29 70.15 0.65 7.21
C VAL A 29 69.20 1.63 6.48
N GLY A 30 68.36 2.33 7.27
CA GLY A 30 68.07 3.76 7.07
C GLY A 30 66.65 4.28 7.38
N GLU A 31 66.36 4.67 8.61
CA GLU A 31 65.29 5.63 9.01
C GLU A 31 65.54 7.05 8.43
N PRO A 32 64.66 8.08 8.61
CA PRO A 32 63.20 8.14 8.84
C PRO A 32 62.53 9.22 7.92
N THR A 33 61.19 9.30 7.80
CA THR A 33 60.57 10.55 7.27
C THR A 33 59.17 10.87 7.84
N ALA A 34 59.20 11.83 8.77
CA ALA A 34 58.34 13.01 8.93
C ALA A 34 56.81 12.92 8.75
N GLU A 35 56.15 13.10 9.90
CA GLU A 35 54.77 13.54 10.10
C GLU A 35 54.48 14.90 9.42
N ALA A 36 53.50 14.91 8.50
CA ALA A 36 53.13 16.10 7.74
C ALA A 36 52.03 16.91 8.43
N ALA A 37 52.37 18.12 8.87
CA ALA A 37 51.46 19.10 9.45
C ALA A 37 50.34 19.52 8.46
N ARG A 38 49.08 19.43 8.89
CA ARG A 38 47.90 19.90 8.12
C ARG A 38 47.86 21.43 8.06
N ARG A 39 47.88 21.98 6.85
CA ARG A 39 47.68 23.43 6.58
C ARG A 39 46.20 23.81 6.70
N PRO A 40 45.87 25.03 7.19
CA PRO A 40 44.49 25.51 7.21
C PRO A 40 43.99 25.84 5.79
N PRO A 41 42.72 25.54 5.45
CA PRO A 41 42.20 25.82 4.12
C PRO A 41 42.00 27.33 3.91
N ARG A 42 42.59 27.85 2.83
CA ARG A 42 42.39 29.22 2.34
C ARG A 42 41.00 29.33 1.71
N THR A 43 40.02 29.81 2.45
CA THR A 43 38.71 30.16 1.90
C THR A 43 38.75 31.47 1.11
N SER A 44 37.77 31.64 0.20
CA SER A 44 36.89 32.83 0.16
C SER A 44 36.85 33.74 -1.08
N ARG A 45 37.34 33.35 -2.26
CA ARG A 45 37.05 34.16 -3.49
C ARG A 45 36.41 33.38 -4.62
N THR A 46 37.00 32.28 -5.05
CA THR A 46 36.45 31.50 -6.18
C THR A 46 35.11 30.84 -5.84
N VAL A 47 34.98 30.32 -4.61
CA VAL A 47 33.70 29.74 -4.11
C VAL A 47 32.63 30.82 -3.97
N LEU A 48 33.00 32.02 -3.52
CA LEU A 48 32.05 33.14 -3.37
C LEU A 48 31.55 33.63 -4.75
N LEU A 49 32.42 33.66 -5.75
CA LEU A 49 32.07 34.01 -7.13
C LEU A 49 31.19 32.93 -7.79
N LEU A 50 31.47 31.64 -7.55
CA LEU A 50 30.66 30.55 -8.07
C LEU A 50 29.27 30.52 -7.42
N VAL A 51 29.18 30.73 -6.11
CA VAL A 51 27.89 30.83 -5.40
C VAL A 51 27.13 32.08 -5.84
N GLY A 52 27.81 33.22 -6.02
CA GLY A 52 27.22 34.44 -6.55
C GLY A 52 26.66 34.27 -7.97
N ALA A 53 27.40 33.60 -8.85
CA ALA A 53 26.94 33.28 -10.21
C ALA A 53 25.75 32.31 -10.21
N LEU A 54 25.74 31.32 -9.31
CA LEU A 54 24.66 30.34 -9.18
C LEU A 54 23.35 30.97 -8.66
N LEU A 55 23.44 32.06 -7.87
CA LEU A 55 22.27 32.79 -7.37
C LEU A 55 21.80 33.89 -8.34
N LEU A 56 22.73 34.59 -8.99
CA LEU A 56 22.40 35.68 -9.93
C LEU A 56 21.88 35.16 -11.28
N GLY A 57 22.38 34.02 -11.76
CA GLY A 57 21.95 33.41 -13.01
C GLY A 57 20.44 33.12 -13.07
N PRO A 58 19.85 32.44 -12.07
CA PRO A 58 18.42 32.16 -12.03
C PRO A 58 17.55 33.40 -11.81
N LEU A 59 18.02 34.40 -11.05
CA LEU A 59 17.25 35.64 -10.81
C LEU A 59 17.17 36.51 -12.06
N VAL A 60 18.28 36.66 -12.78
CA VAL A 60 18.31 37.42 -14.04
C VAL A 60 17.62 36.62 -15.16
N GLY A 61 17.88 35.32 -15.27
CA GLY A 61 17.23 34.44 -16.25
C GLY A 61 15.73 34.29 -16.02
N GLY A 62 15.30 34.16 -14.76
CA GLY A 62 13.90 34.05 -14.37
C GLY A 62 13.13 35.37 -14.54
N GLY A 63 13.74 36.51 -14.20
CA GLY A 63 13.12 37.82 -14.39
C GLY A 63 12.92 38.19 -15.87
N ILE A 64 13.93 37.94 -16.70
CA ILE A 64 13.82 38.16 -18.16
C ILE A 64 12.85 37.15 -18.79
N GLY A 65 12.92 35.88 -18.40
CA GLY A 65 12.00 34.84 -18.87
C GLY A 65 10.54 35.14 -18.52
N TYR A 66 10.27 35.58 -17.30
CA TYR A 66 8.93 36.01 -16.88
C TYR A 66 8.47 37.25 -17.64
N GLY A 67 9.34 38.24 -17.84
CA GLY A 67 9.03 39.45 -18.62
C GLY A 67 8.60 39.14 -20.06
N ILE A 68 9.30 38.22 -20.73
CA ILE A 68 8.94 37.78 -22.09
C ILE A 68 7.61 37.03 -22.10
N GLN A 69 7.34 36.18 -21.12
CA GLN A 69 6.08 35.44 -21.03
C GLN A 69 4.90 36.34 -20.66
N ALA A 70 5.11 37.31 -19.76
CA ALA A 70 4.10 38.29 -19.36
C ALA A 70 3.80 39.32 -20.46
N ALA A 71 4.78 39.62 -21.32
CA ALA A 71 4.61 40.50 -22.48
C ALA A 71 4.01 39.77 -23.70
N ARG A 72 3.74 38.46 -23.63
CA ARG A 72 3.00 37.79 -24.70
C ARG A 72 1.58 38.35 -24.72
N PRO A 73 1.08 38.81 -25.88
CA PRO A 73 -0.32 39.19 -25.99
C PRO A 73 -1.18 37.97 -25.62
N ALA A 74 -2.20 38.19 -24.78
CA ALA A 74 -3.13 37.15 -24.41
C ALA A 74 -3.65 36.49 -25.68
N THR A 75 -3.40 35.19 -25.84
CA THR A 75 -3.96 34.43 -26.95
C THR A 75 -5.47 34.49 -26.77
N ALA A 76 -6.14 35.21 -27.69
CA ALA A 76 -7.59 35.32 -27.67
C ALA A 76 -8.16 33.90 -27.67
N LEU A 77 -8.88 33.56 -26.60
CA LEU A 77 -9.61 32.31 -26.55
C LEU A 77 -10.56 32.28 -27.75
N PRO A 78 -10.73 31.13 -28.41
CA PRO A 78 -11.83 30.96 -29.35
C PRO A 78 -13.12 31.42 -28.65
N PRO A 79 -13.97 32.23 -29.32
CA PRO A 79 -15.21 32.69 -28.73
C PRO A 79 -15.99 31.47 -28.25
N LEU A 80 -16.36 31.47 -26.96
CA LEU A 80 -17.16 30.42 -26.32
C LEU A 80 -18.61 30.39 -26.82
N THR A 81 -18.95 31.22 -27.80
CA THR A 81 -20.24 31.22 -28.49
C THR A 81 -20.17 30.16 -29.59
N PRO A 82 -20.75 28.96 -29.41
CA PRO A 82 -20.92 28.06 -30.54
C PRO A 82 -21.71 28.79 -31.63
N ALA A 83 -21.24 28.71 -32.89
CA ALA A 83 -21.82 29.41 -34.05
C ALA A 83 -23.30 29.08 -34.27
N ALA A 84 -23.78 27.98 -33.68
CA ALA A 84 -25.18 27.71 -33.47
C ALA A 84 -25.35 27.11 -32.06
N PRO A 85 -26.43 27.44 -31.33
CA PRO A 85 -26.81 26.65 -30.17
C PRO A 85 -26.95 25.17 -30.61
N PRO A 86 -26.57 24.20 -29.77
CA PRO A 86 -26.80 22.79 -30.07
C PRO A 86 -28.28 22.63 -30.46
N ALA A 87 -28.49 22.07 -31.66
CA ALA A 87 -29.82 21.79 -32.16
C ALA A 87 -30.42 20.67 -31.30
N TYR A 88 -31.12 21.05 -30.23
CA TYR A 88 -31.97 20.13 -29.52
C TYR A 88 -33.21 19.88 -30.37
N PRO A 89 -33.63 18.62 -30.55
CA PRO A 89 -34.87 18.32 -31.25
C PRO A 89 -36.01 19.12 -30.58
N ALA A 90 -36.77 19.85 -31.40
CA ALA A 90 -37.89 20.66 -30.95
C ALA A 90 -39.07 19.75 -30.58
N GLY A 91 -38.97 19.12 -29.42
CA GLY A 91 -39.98 18.27 -28.86
C GLY A 91 -39.62 17.97 -27.41
N ALA A 92 -40.60 18.06 -26.51
CA ALA A 92 -40.43 17.50 -25.19
C ALA A 92 -40.06 16.02 -25.37
N LEU A 93 -38.89 15.61 -24.86
CA LEU A 93 -38.55 14.20 -24.79
C LEU A 93 -39.69 13.51 -24.06
N ASP A 94 -40.34 12.56 -24.73
CA ASP A 94 -41.38 11.75 -24.09
C ASP A 94 -40.77 11.14 -22.81
N PRO A 95 -41.33 11.44 -21.61
CA PRO A 95 -40.76 10.97 -20.37
C PRO A 95 -40.62 9.45 -20.31
N ALA A 96 -41.53 8.71 -20.96
CA ALA A 96 -41.45 7.25 -21.04
C ALA A 96 -40.27 6.79 -21.91
N SER A 97 -40.08 7.41 -23.07
CA SER A 97 -38.93 7.16 -23.94
C SER A 97 -37.60 7.56 -23.29
N ALA A 98 -37.56 8.68 -22.56
CA ALA A 98 -36.38 9.11 -21.80
C ALA A 98 -36.07 8.15 -20.65
N ALA A 99 -37.09 7.67 -19.92
CA ALA A 99 -36.92 6.67 -18.87
C ALA A 99 -36.50 5.30 -19.41
N ALA A 100 -37.03 4.89 -20.58
CA ALA A 100 -36.64 3.65 -21.24
C ALA A 100 -35.21 3.68 -21.81
N ALA A 101 -34.74 4.86 -22.22
CA ALA A 101 -33.37 5.08 -22.67
C ALA A 101 -32.38 5.31 -21.52
N ALA A 102 -32.87 5.52 -20.29
CA ALA A 102 -32.01 5.68 -19.13
C ALA A 102 -31.28 4.36 -18.82
N PRO A 103 -30.00 4.39 -18.43
CA PRO A 103 -29.29 3.20 -18.03
C PRO A 103 -30.02 2.55 -16.85
N LYS A 104 -30.23 1.23 -16.95
CA LYS A 104 -30.87 0.45 -15.88
C LYS A 104 -30.06 0.65 -14.57
N PRO A 105 -30.71 0.93 -13.43
CA PRO A 105 -30.03 1.01 -12.14
C PRO A 105 -29.20 -0.25 -11.91
N LEU A 106 -27.98 -0.07 -11.42
CA LEU A 106 -27.11 -1.20 -11.15
C LEU A 106 -27.63 -1.93 -9.90
N PRO A 107 -27.47 -3.25 -9.79
CA PRO A 107 -27.87 -3.99 -8.58
C PRO A 107 -27.27 -3.38 -7.29
N ILE A 108 -26.09 -2.77 -7.39
CA ILE A 108 -25.37 -2.09 -6.30
C ILE A 108 -26.13 -0.90 -5.69
N ASP A 109 -27.12 -0.34 -6.40
CA ASP A 109 -28.00 0.72 -5.87
C ASP A 109 -28.96 0.15 -4.80
N GLY A 110 -29.23 -1.15 -4.83
CA GLY A 110 -30.11 -1.87 -3.90
C GLY A 110 -29.47 -2.25 -2.56
N ASP A 111 -29.85 -3.42 -2.02
CA ASP A 111 -29.32 -3.94 -0.75
C ASP A 111 -28.05 -4.77 -1.02
N LEU A 112 -26.88 -4.25 -0.62
CA LEU A 112 -25.58 -4.89 -0.84
C LEU A 112 -25.48 -6.28 -0.21
N ARG A 113 -26.22 -6.55 0.88
CA ARG A 113 -26.19 -7.86 1.55
C ARG A 113 -26.68 -8.98 0.65
N LYS A 114 -27.59 -8.66 -0.28
CA LYS A 114 -28.11 -9.63 -1.27
C LYS A 114 -27.10 -9.95 -2.37
N LEU A 115 -26.06 -9.13 -2.52
CA LEU A 115 -25.03 -9.27 -3.54
C LEU A 115 -23.78 -10.00 -3.03
N LEU A 116 -23.64 -10.15 -1.71
CA LEU A 116 -22.55 -10.90 -1.10
C LEU A 116 -22.49 -12.32 -1.66
N LEU A 117 -21.26 -12.80 -1.83
CA LEU A 117 -21.02 -14.22 -2.08
C LEU A 117 -21.56 -15.04 -0.90
N PRO A 118 -22.31 -16.11 -1.17
CA PRO A 118 -22.66 -17.06 -0.13
C PRO A 118 -21.39 -17.75 0.35
N LYS A 119 -21.41 -18.20 1.61
CA LYS A 119 -20.40 -19.11 2.14
C LYS A 119 -20.29 -20.34 1.23
N PRO A 120 -19.07 -20.73 0.78
CA PRO A 120 -18.89 -21.94 -0.02
C PRO A 120 -19.34 -23.22 0.70
N ASP A 121 -19.72 -24.24 -0.07
CA ASP A 121 -20.06 -25.54 0.48
C ASP A 121 -18.86 -26.16 1.22
N GLY A 122 -19.11 -26.69 2.42
CA GLY A 122 -18.06 -27.26 3.27
C GLY A 122 -17.25 -26.24 4.07
N ALA A 123 -17.40 -24.93 3.80
CA ALA A 123 -16.80 -23.89 4.62
C ALA A 123 -17.56 -23.72 5.96
N GLN A 124 -16.81 -23.38 7.00
CA GLN A 124 -17.33 -23.16 8.35
C GLN A 124 -17.58 -21.67 8.58
N ASP A 125 -18.49 -21.36 9.48
CA ASP A 125 -18.68 -19.98 9.93
C ASP A 125 -17.42 -19.53 10.67
N TRP A 126 -16.98 -18.31 10.37
CA TRP A 126 -15.89 -17.67 11.07
C TRP A 126 -16.47 -16.52 11.89
N ASP A 127 -16.54 -16.74 13.20
CA ASP A 127 -16.90 -15.70 14.16
C ASP A 127 -15.76 -14.69 14.25
N TYR A 128 -15.96 -13.54 13.59
CA TYR A 128 -15.00 -12.46 13.52
C TYR A 128 -15.58 -11.24 14.22
N ALA A 129 -14.94 -10.82 15.33
CA ALA A 129 -15.41 -9.72 16.15
C ALA A 129 -15.60 -8.39 15.38
N TYR A 130 -14.98 -8.26 14.21
CA TYR A 130 -15.04 -7.08 13.37
C TYR A 130 -15.79 -7.29 12.04
N ALA A 131 -16.43 -8.44 11.80
CA ALA A 131 -17.34 -8.73 10.67
C ALA A 131 -18.39 -9.78 11.00
N GLU A 132 -19.67 -9.43 10.80
CA GLU A 132 -20.78 -10.37 10.88
C GLU A 132 -21.30 -10.67 9.47
N SER A 133 -21.25 -11.95 9.10
CA SER A 133 -21.60 -12.41 7.76
C SER A 133 -23.06 -12.13 7.43
N GLY A 134 -23.31 -11.44 6.31
CA GLY A 134 -24.65 -11.09 5.85
C GLY A 134 -25.23 -9.82 6.46
N GLU A 135 -24.50 -9.14 7.35
CA GLU A 135 -24.96 -7.93 8.03
C GLU A 135 -24.35 -6.65 7.47
N TRP A 136 -24.93 -5.51 7.87
CA TRP A 136 -24.37 -4.20 7.56
C TRP A 136 -23.10 -3.93 8.38
N GLU A 137 -22.13 -3.35 7.71
CA GLU A 137 -20.85 -2.91 8.23
C GLU A 137 -20.87 -1.41 8.53
N THR A 138 -20.22 -1.01 9.62
CA THR A 138 -19.99 0.41 9.91
C THR A 138 -18.56 0.78 9.57
N ALA A 139 -18.32 2.05 9.20
CA ALA A 139 -16.96 2.54 8.96
C ALA A 139 -16.04 2.32 10.18
N GLY A 140 -16.56 2.46 11.40
CA GLY A 140 -15.80 2.22 12.63
C GLY A 140 -15.44 0.75 12.84
N ARG A 141 -16.27 -0.18 12.38
CA ARG A 141 -15.99 -1.62 12.50
C ARG A 141 -14.96 -2.07 11.46
N ILE A 142 -15.07 -1.59 10.22
CA ILE A 142 -14.05 -1.78 9.18
C ILE A 142 -12.70 -1.19 9.63
N ALA A 143 -12.71 0.01 10.21
CA ALA A 143 -11.50 0.65 10.69
C ALA A 143 -10.77 -0.15 11.79
N GLN A 144 -11.52 -0.79 12.69
CA GLN A 144 -10.95 -1.59 13.79
C GLN A 144 -10.29 -2.91 13.35
N GLN A 145 -10.50 -3.32 12.10
CA GLN A 145 -9.77 -4.45 11.51
C GLN A 145 -8.27 -4.16 11.33
N HIS A 146 -7.87 -2.88 11.39
CA HIS A 146 -6.52 -2.41 11.15
C HIS A 146 -5.88 -1.86 12.42
N ALA A 147 -4.57 -2.10 12.60
CA ALA A 147 -3.81 -1.55 13.73
C ALA A 147 -3.89 -0.01 13.79
N ASP A 148 -3.83 0.65 12.62
CA ASP A 148 -3.98 2.10 12.48
C ASP A 148 -5.46 2.50 12.30
N GLY A 149 -6.32 2.08 13.23
CA GLY A 149 -7.77 2.22 13.08
C GLY A 149 -8.25 3.67 12.89
N ALA A 150 -7.65 4.64 13.58
CA ALA A 150 -8.01 6.05 13.44
C ALA A 150 -7.74 6.59 12.02
N ASP A 151 -6.59 6.23 11.44
CA ASP A 151 -6.22 6.63 10.08
C ASP A 151 -7.12 5.96 9.04
N ASN A 152 -7.48 4.69 9.25
CA ASN A 152 -8.41 3.97 8.38
C ASN A 152 -9.82 4.57 8.43
N LEU A 153 -10.30 4.94 9.62
CA LEU A 153 -11.58 5.64 9.76
C LEU A 153 -11.56 6.98 9.02
N ALA A 154 -10.49 7.78 9.17
CA ALA A 154 -10.35 9.04 8.47
C ALA A 154 -10.34 8.86 6.94
N LYS A 155 -9.65 7.84 6.43
CA LYS A 155 -9.65 7.49 4.99
C LYS A 155 -11.04 7.10 4.48
N LEU A 156 -11.76 6.25 5.22
CA LEU A 156 -13.12 5.82 4.87
C LEU A 156 -14.08 7.02 4.79
N LEU A 157 -14.06 7.88 5.82
CA LEU A 157 -14.91 9.08 5.86
C LEU A 157 -14.51 10.09 4.79
N GLY A 158 -13.21 10.31 4.59
CA GLY A 158 -12.68 11.21 3.56
C GLY A 158 -13.01 10.76 2.13
N ALA A 159 -13.13 9.45 1.90
CA ALA A 159 -13.59 8.88 0.63
C ALA A 159 -15.14 8.85 0.50
N GLY A 160 -15.87 9.38 1.47
CA GLY A 160 -17.32 9.45 1.45
C GLY A 160 -17.99 8.08 1.63
N PHE A 161 -17.52 7.27 2.57
CA PHE A 161 -18.18 6.01 2.98
C PHE A 161 -19.71 6.20 3.10
N ARG A 162 -20.48 5.33 2.44
CA ARG A 162 -21.95 5.35 2.48
C ARG A 162 -22.51 4.18 3.26
N ARG A 163 -22.09 2.98 2.90
CA ARG A 163 -22.54 1.71 3.47
C ARG A 163 -21.58 0.60 3.08
N ALA A 164 -21.56 -0.46 3.86
CA ALA A 164 -20.82 -1.66 3.52
C ALA A 164 -21.53 -2.91 4.03
N ALA A 165 -21.26 -4.04 3.41
CA ALA A 165 -21.72 -5.35 3.88
C ALA A 165 -20.56 -6.34 3.78
N ALA A 166 -20.54 -7.32 4.67
CA ALA A 166 -19.50 -8.33 4.71
C ALA A 166 -20.04 -9.76 4.71
N ALA A 167 -19.24 -10.67 4.18
CA ALA A 167 -19.41 -12.10 4.34
C ALA A 167 -18.10 -12.69 4.89
N THR A 168 -18.21 -13.55 5.90
CA THR A 168 -17.07 -14.24 6.50
C THR A 168 -17.26 -15.74 6.49
N TRP A 169 -16.16 -16.45 6.31
CA TRP A 169 -16.09 -17.89 6.48
C TRP A 169 -14.64 -18.33 6.69
N GLN A 170 -14.46 -19.58 7.10
CA GLN A 170 -13.15 -20.22 7.11
C GLN A 170 -13.23 -21.57 6.40
N GLN A 171 -12.17 -21.90 5.68
CA GLN A 171 -12.05 -23.15 4.94
C GLN A 171 -10.58 -23.57 4.89
N ASP A 172 -10.33 -24.86 5.16
CA ASP A 172 -9.01 -25.48 5.05
C ASP A 172 -7.89 -24.79 5.86
N GLY A 173 -8.22 -24.02 6.91
CA GLY A 173 -7.26 -23.26 7.74
C GLY A 173 -7.06 -21.80 7.30
N VAL A 174 -7.73 -21.37 6.22
CA VAL A 174 -7.76 -19.98 5.76
C VAL A 174 -9.08 -19.32 6.16
N LYS A 175 -8.99 -18.13 6.72
CA LYS A 175 -10.11 -17.25 7.04
C LYS A 175 -10.31 -16.26 5.89
N TYR A 176 -11.55 -16.06 5.47
CA TYR A 176 -11.93 -15.17 4.37
C TYR A 176 -12.92 -14.12 4.85
N LEU A 177 -12.66 -12.87 4.49
CA LEU A 177 -13.54 -11.72 4.66
C LEU A 177 -13.76 -11.08 3.28
N VAL A 178 -15.00 -11.09 2.81
CA VAL A 178 -15.43 -10.37 1.61
C VAL A 178 -16.21 -9.15 2.03
N GLU A 179 -15.80 -7.96 1.58
CA GLU A 179 -16.47 -6.71 1.88
C GLU A 179 -16.89 -6.00 0.59
N LEU A 180 -18.12 -5.52 0.57
CA LEU A 180 -18.65 -4.60 -0.42
C LEU A 180 -18.73 -3.22 0.23
N VAL A 181 -17.90 -2.28 -0.18
CA VAL A 181 -17.85 -0.94 0.43
C VAL A 181 -18.24 0.11 -0.61
N GLN A 182 -19.33 0.81 -0.36
CA GLN A 182 -19.79 1.89 -1.23
C GLN A 182 -19.27 3.25 -0.76
N TYR A 183 -18.72 4.01 -1.70
CA TYR A 183 -18.13 5.34 -1.47
C TYR A 183 -18.92 6.43 -2.20
N ALA A 184 -18.45 7.68 -2.09
CA ALA A 184 -18.86 8.71 -3.03
C ALA A 184 -18.34 8.38 -4.45
N SER A 185 -19.15 8.64 -5.47
CA SER A 185 -18.85 8.23 -6.85
C SER A 185 -17.57 8.87 -7.40
N ASP A 186 -17.22 10.08 -6.95
CA ASP A 186 -15.99 10.80 -7.27
C ASP A 186 -14.74 10.23 -6.56
N SER A 187 -14.94 9.52 -5.46
CA SER A 187 -13.89 9.05 -4.56
C SER A 187 -13.57 7.56 -4.73
N THR A 188 -14.43 6.80 -5.40
CA THR A 188 -14.33 5.32 -5.48
C THR A 188 -13.03 4.85 -6.15
N THR A 189 -12.61 5.52 -7.22
CA THR A 189 -11.34 5.19 -7.90
C THR A 189 -10.14 5.35 -6.97
N SER A 190 -10.11 6.46 -6.22
CA SER A 190 -9.06 6.75 -5.24
C SER A 190 -9.12 5.79 -4.05
N ALA A 191 -10.30 5.46 -3.55
CA ALA A 191 -10.50 4.49 -2.48
C ALA A 191 -9.94 3.11 -2.88
N LYS A 192 -10.27 2.61 -4.07
CA LYS A 192 -9.70 1.38 -4.63
C LYS A 192 -8.17 1.47 -4.71
N ALA A 193 -7.64 2.56 -5.27
CA ALA A 193 -6.20 2.73 -5.43
C ALA A 193 -5.46 2.76 -4.08
N LEU A 194 -6.05 3.37 -3.04
CA LEU A 194 -5.53 3.35 -1.68
C LEU A 194 -5.54 1.93 -1.09
N THR A 195 -6.60 1.14 -1.32
CA THR A 195 -6.62 -0.26 -0.89
C THR A 195 -5.56 -1.08 -1.60
N LEU A 196 -5.32 -0.87 -2.90
CA LEU A 196 -4.20 -1.50 -3.59
C LEU A 196 -2.87 -1.05 -2.96
N ALA A 197 -2.63 0.25 -2.84
CA ALA A 197 -1.36 0.79 -2.34
C ALA A 197 -1.03 0.40 -0.88
N ALA A 198 -2.05 0.19 -0.05
CA ALA A 198 -1.87 -0.26 1.35
C ALA A 198 -1.30 -1.68 1.46
N ASN A 199 -1.37 -2.48 0.39
CA ASN A 199 -0.82 -3.82 0.35
C ASN A 199 0.49 -3.78 -0.46
N THR A 200 1.60 -3.75 0.25
CA THR A 200 2.94 -3.40 -0.24
C THR A 200 3.64 -4.48 -1.09
N ALA A 201 2.94 -5.54 -1.50
CA ALA A 201 3.49 -6.64 -2.30
C ALA A 201 2.77 -6.79 -3.64
N GLY A 202 3.57 -6.92 -4.71
CA GLY A 202 3.17 -6.93 -6.13
C GLY A 202 1.85 -7.65 -6.40
N TYR A 203 0.87 -6.88 -6.86
CA TYR A 203 -0.40 -7.42 -7.28
C TYR A 203 -0.28 -8.11 -8.64
N THR A 204 -0.91 -9.27 -8.74
CA THR A 204 -1.26 -9.87 -10.02
C THR A 204 -2.56 -9.23 -10.51
N PRO A 205 -2.58 -8.62 -11.71
CA PRO A 205 -3.80 -8.07 -12.28
C PRO A 205 -4.89 -9.13 -12.41
N LEU A 206 -6.15 -8.73 -12.25
CA LEU A 206 -7.27 -9.63 -12.48
C LEU A 206 -7.39 -10.03 -13.97
N PRO A 207 -7.93 -11.23 -14.26
CA PRO A 207 -8.11 -11.69 -15.63
C PRO A 207 -9.12 -10.82 -16.40
N ASN A 208 -9.12 -10.96 -17.73
CA ASN A 208 -10.09 -10.33 -18.63
C ASN A 208 -10.15 -8.79 -18.59
N GLY A 209 -9.07 -8.14 -18.13
CA GLY A 209 -8.99 -6.68 -18.05
C GLY A 209 -9.83 -6.07 -16.92
N LEU A 210 -10.30 -6.90 -15.97
CA LEU A 210 -10.97 -6.41 -14.78
C LEU A 210 -10.04 -5.47 -13.99
N GLU A 211 -10.58 -4.31 -13.59
CA GLU A 211 -9.82 -3.38 -12.79
C GLU A 211 -9.52 -3.97 -11.41
N GLY A 212 -8.26 -3.91 -10.98
CA GLY A 212 -7.85 -4.38 -9.66
C GLY A 212 -6.75 -5.44 -9.72
N GLY A 213 -6.65 -6.23 -8.66
CA GLY A 213 -5.63 -7.27 -8.56
C GLY A 213 -5.75 -8.10 -7.30
N CYS A 214 -4.95 -9.17 -7.24
CA CYS A 214 -4.79 -10.04 -6.08
C CYS A 214 -3.32 -10.13 -5.67
N SER A 215 -3.06 -10.38 -4.40
CA SER A 215 -1.74 -10.57 -3.82
C SER A 215 -1.85 -11.63 -2.73
N ALA A 216 -0.98 -12.64 -2.77
CA ALA A 216 -0.91 -13.71 -1.78
C ALA A 216 0.55 -14.10 -1.57
N PRO A 217 1.33 -13.23 -0.87
CA PRO A 217 2.76 -13.47 -0.68
C PRO A 217 3.03 -14.74 0.12
N ASP A 218 4.20 -15.33 -0.13
CA ASP A 218 4.75 -16.48 0.58
C ASP A 218 5.47 -16.08 1.89
N GLN A 219 5.46 -14.80 2.24
CA GLN A 219 6.03 -14.29 3.47
C GLN A 219 4.95 -14.14 4.55
N GLN A 220 5.24 -14.66 5.74
CA GLN A 220 4.38 -14.49 6.90
C GLN A 220 4.48 -13.07 7.47
N GLN A 221 3.36 -12.58 8.03
CA GLN A 221 3.25 -11.33 8.76
C GLN A 221 2.90 -11.61 10.23
N PRO A 222 3.40 -10.80 11.19
CA PRO A 222 3.01 -10.94 12.59
C PRO A 222 1.58 -10.45 12.82
N TYR A 223 0.86 -11.11 13.72
CA TYR A 223 -0.36 -10.54 14.29
C TYR A 223 -0.03 -9.32 15.16
N ALA A 224 -0.97 -8.37 15.25
CA ALA A 224 -0.76 -7.14 16.02
C ALA A 224 -0.87 -7.36 17.55
N ASP A 225 -1.61 -8.38 17.98
CA ASP A 225 -2.02 -8.62 19.36
C ASP A 225 -1.27 -9.78 20.03
N ASN A 226 -0.46 -10.53 19.28
CA ASN A 226 0.26 -11.69 19.79
C ASN A 226 1.55 -11.99 18.99
N THR A 227 2.29 -13.02 19.38
CA THR A 227 3.58 -13.39 18.74
C THR A 227 3.44 -14.36 17.56
N ALA A 228 2.23 -14.81 17.24
CA ALA A 228 1.99 -15.67 16.10
C ALA A 228 2.09 -14.89 14.80
N THR A 229 2.21 -15.64 13.71
CA THR A 229 2.33 -15.13 12.36
C THR A 229 1.26 -15.76 11.46
N TYR A 230 1.02 -15.15 10.30
CA TYR A 230 0.05 -15.62 9.32
C TYR A 230 0.50 -15.30 7.90
N TYR A 231 0.00 -16.05 6.92
CA TYR A 231 0.14 -15.71 5.51
C TYR A 231 -1.02 -14.80 5.09
N PRO A 232 -0.76 -13.58 4.59
CA PRO A 232 -1.81 -12.69 4.13
C PRO A 232 -2.20 -12.98 2.67
N GLY A 233 -3.43 -12.65 2.32
CA GLY A 233 -3.96 -12.61 0.97
C GLY A 233 -4.92 -11.43 0.84
N ASN A 234 -4.77 -10.63 -0.21
CA ASN A 234 -5.62 -9.47 -0.46
C ASN A 234 -6.00 -9.42 -1.94
N ALA A 235 -7.28 -9.19 -2.23
CA ALA A 235 -7.74 -8.90 -3.57
C ALA A 235 -8.73 -7.75 -3.57
N VAL A 236 -8.66 -6.93 -4.61
CA VAL A 236 -9.47 -5.72 -4.73
C VAL A 236 -9.94 -5.57 -6.17
N THR A 237 -11.20 -5.19 -6.33
CA THR A 237 -11.75 -4.70 -7.60
C THR A 237 -12.82 -3.64 -7.33
N ARG A 238 -13.48 -3.14 -8.37
CA ARG A 238 -14.60 -2.20 -8.22
C ARG A 238 -15.66 -2.40 -9.29
N ARG A 239 -16.88 -1.97 -8.97
CA ARG A 239 -17.95 -1.77 -9.95
C ARG A 239 -18.79 -0.56 -9.53
N GLY A 240 -18.92 0.42 -10.42
CA GLY A 240 -19.59 1.68 -10.09
C GLY A 240 -18.89 2.38 -8.93
N ASP A 241 -19.65 2.69 -7.88
CA ASP A 241 -19.19 3.31 -6.64
C ASP A 241 -18.94 2.31 -5.49
N VAL A 242 -18.94 1.01 -5.79
CA VAL A 242 -18.63 -0.07 -4.84
C VAL A 242 -17.23 -0.64 -5.10
N VAL A 243 -16.41 -0.64 -4.05
CA VAL A 243 -15.14 -1.38 -3.99
C VAL A 243 -15.41 -2.75 -3.39
N VAL A 244 -14.92 -3.79 -4.05
CA VAL A 244 -14.90 -5.15 -3.52
C VAL A 244 -13.53 -5.38 -2.90
N ARG A 245 -13.49 -5.81 -1.65
CA ARG A 245 -12.28 -6.23 -0.94
C ARG A 245 -12.44 -7.68 -0.53
N VAL A 246 -11.41 -8.48 -0.76
CA VAL A 246 -11.30 -9.83 -0.22
C VAL A 246 -10.00 -9.89 0.56
N THR A 247 -10.11 -10.10 1.86
CA THR A 247 -8.98 -10.35 2.75
C THR A 247 -9.02 -11.82 3.16
N ALA A 248 -7.88 -12.49 3.01
CA ALA A 248 -7.70 -13.88 3.38
C ALA A 248 -6.45 -14.01 4.24
N PHE A 249 -6.47 -14.86 5.25
CA PHE A 249 -5.26 -15.19 6.01
C PHE A 249 -5.36 -16.53 6.71
N GLY A 250 -4.22 -17.20 6.85
CA GLY A 250 -4.14 -18.54 7.45
C GLY A 250 -2.76 -18.89 7.98
N ASP A 251 -2.63 -20.11 8.48
CA ASP A 251 -1.38 -20.72 8.95
C ASP A 251 -0.50 -21.26 7.81
N HIS A 252 -1.05 -21.35 6.60
CA HIS A 252 -0.37 -21.69 5.35
C HIS A 252 -0.66 -20.64 4.28
N GLN A 253 0.15 -20.64 3.21
CA GLN A 253 0.04 -19.65 2.13
C GLN A 253 -1.35 -19.68 1.48
N VAL A 254 -1.96 -18.51 1.35
CA VAL A 254 -3.23 -18.35 0.63
C VAL A 254 -3.03 -18.67 -0.85
N ASP A 255 -3.87 -19.53 -1.41
CA ASP A 255 -3.86 -19.82 -2.83
C ASP A 255 -4.29 -18.58 -3.65
N LEU A 256 -3.36 -18.05 -4.45
CA LEU A 256 -3.58 -16.83 -5.24
C LEU A 256 -4.71 -16.99 -6.26
N ALA A 257 -4.83 -18.16 -6.89
CA ALA A 257 -5.84 -18.41 -7.93
C ALA A 257 -7.24 -18.44 -7.32
N THR A 258 -7.39 -19.05 -6.15
CA THR A 258 -8.61 -19.09 -5.35
C THR A 258 -9.02 -17.70 -4.94
N LEU A 259 -8.08 -16.90 -4.41
CA LEU A 259 -8.33 -15.52 -4.02
C LEU A 259 -8.77 -14.65 -5.21
N CYS A 260 -8.12 -14.78 -6.38
CA CYS A 260 -8.53 -14.09 -7.60
C CYS A 260 -9.89 -14.57 -8.13
N GLY A 261 -10.17 -15.86 -8.06
CA GLY A 261 -11.47 -16.42 -8.43
C GLY A 261 -12.59 -15.86 -7.57
N LEU A 262 -12.38 -15.77 -6.25
CA LEU A 262 -13.37 -15.22 -5.31
C LEU A 262 -13.70 -13.76 -5.62
N VAL A 263 -12.70 -12.89 -5.79
CA VAL A 263 -12.97 -11.47 -6.07
C VAL A 263 -13.66 -11.30 -7.44
N GLN A 264 -13.33 -12.13 -8.43
CA GLN A 264 -13.99 -12.11 -9.74
C GLN A 264 -15.46 -12.55 -9.63
N GLN A 265 -15.73 -13.66 -8.95
CA GLN A 265 -17.10 -14.13 -8.71
C GLN A 265 -17.93 -13.08 -7.97
N GLN A 266 -17.35 -12.40 -6.99
CA GLN A 266 -18.01 -11.31 -6.29
C GLN A 266 -18.34 -10.15 -7.23
N TRP A 267 -17.43 -9.78 -8.13
CA TRP A 267 -17.65 -8.71 -9.11
C TRP A 267 -18.76 -9.04 -10.11
N GLU A 268 -18.82 -10.29 -10.57
CA GLU A 268 -19.86 -10.78 -11.49
C GLU A 268 -21.26 -10.65 -10.88
N ARG A 269 -21.40 -10.92 -9.57
CA ARG A 269 -22.66 -10.77 -8.82
C ARG A 269 -23.14 -9.33 -8.67
N LEU A 270 -22.29 -8.33 -8.88
CA LEU A 270 -22.68 -6.92 -8.83
C LEU A 270 -23.39 -6.45 -10.13
N GLY A 271 -23.65 -7.36 -11.08
CA GLY A 271 -24.10 -7.07 -12.44
C GLY A 271 -25.49 -7.49 -12.83
#